data_AF-H1XVN3-F1
#
_entry.id   AF-H1XVN3-F1
#
_cell.length_a   1.000
_cell.length_b   1.000
_cell.length_c   1.000
_cell.angle_alpha   90.00
_cell.angle_beta   90.00
_cell.angle_gamma   90.00
#
_symmetry.space_group_name_H-M   'P 1'
#
loop_
_entity.id
_entity.type
_entity.pdbx_description
1 polymer ?
#
loop_
_entity_poly.entity_id
_entity_poly.type
_entity_poly.pdbx_seq_one_letter_code
_entity_poly.pdbx_strand_id
1 'polypeptide(L)'
;MAPQIKERLIRMIKFGLIGASGLIVNNLFLWIFHGKLHLSLEVASPLAIVIAIFNNFSWNDLFTWGRERHKRRYTYFHRLIRYYTSAALGGLINYATLLILTSKFDWPYILSNLIGIGLGMISNFLLSEFWVFRKKSD
;
A
#
# COMPACT_ATOMS: atom_id res chain seq x y z
N MET A 1 -20.80 11.42 -15.68
CA MET A 1 -20.11 10.13 -15.45
C MET A 1 -18.59 10.21 -15.69
N ALA A 2 -18.13 10.77 -16.81
CA ALA A 2 -16.70 10.94 -17.15
C ALA A 2 -15.79 11.65 -16.10
N PRO A 3 -16.20 12.73 -15.39
CA PRO A 3 -15.29 13.42 -14.47
C PRO A 3 -14.90 12.58 -13.25
N GLN A 4 -15.81 11.74 -12.75
CA GLN A 4 -15.57 10.87 -11.59
C GLN A 4 -14.56 9.74 -11.91
N ILE A 5 -14.61 9.19 -13.13
CA ILE A 5 -13.66 8.17 -13.60
C ILE A 5 -12.26 8.78 -13.71
N LYS A 6 -12.15 9.98 -14.30
CA LYS A 6 -10.89 10.70 -14.44
C LYS A 6 -10.23 10.95 -13.07
N GLU A 7 -11.00 11.39 -12.08
CA GLU A 7 -10.48 11.60 -10.73
C GLU A 7 -9.99 10.30 -10.07
N ARG A 8 -10.72 9.19 -10.22
CA ARG A 8 -10.31 7.88 -9.68
C ARG A 8 -9.00 7.41 -10.32
N LEU A 9 -8.85 7.56 -11.64
CA LEU A 9 -7.62 7.22 -12.34
C LEU A 9 -6.43 8.06 -11.87
N ILE A 10 -6.62 9.37 -11.68
CA ILE A 10 -5.57 10.24 -11.12
C ILE A 10 -5.19 9.79 -9.71
N ARG A 11 -6.16 9.42 -8.86
CA ARG A 11 -5.88 8.88 -7.52
C ARG A 11 -5.12 7.56 -7.59
N MET A 12 -5.47 6.67 -8.51
CA MET A 12 -4.79 5.39 -8.71
C MET A 12 -3.32 5.59 -9.13
N ILE A 13 -3.06 6.50 -10.06
CA ILE A 13 -1.68 6.83 -10.49
C ILE A 13 -0.87 7.42 -9.33
N LYS A 14 -1.41 8.40 -8.61
CA LYS A 14 -0.76 8.97 -7.43
C LYS A 14 -0.46 7.92 -6.37
N PHE A 15 -1.43 7.04 -6.11
CA PHE A 15 -1.29 5.94 -5.16
C PHE A 15 -0.15 4.99 -5.58
N GLY A 16 -0.06 4.66 -6.87
CA GLY A 16 1.03 3.85 -7.41
C GLY A 16 2.39 4.49 -7.27
N LEU A 17 2.51 5.79 -7.58
CA LEU A 17 3.76 6.53 -7.44
C LEU A 17 4.23 6.59 -5.97
N ILE A 18 3.30 6.82 -5.03
CA ILE A 18 3.59 6.79 -3.60
C ILE A 18 3.92 5.37 -3.15
N GLY A 19 3.23 4.35 -3.68
CA GLY A 19 3.55 2.95 -3.40
C GLY A 19 4.98 2.59 -3.82
N ALA A 20 5.39 3.02 -5.01
CA ALA A 20 6.74 2.84 -5.53
C ALA A 20 7.79 3.58 -4.67
N SER A 21 7.52 4.80 -4.22
CA SER A 21 8.42 5.50 -3.30
C SER A 21 8.50 4.80 -1.94
N GLY A 22 7.41 4.17 -1.49
CA GLY A 22 7.40 3.30 -0.31
C GLY A 22 8.36 2.13 -0.39
N LEU A 23 8.60 1.55 -1.58
CA LEU A 23 9.61 0.51 -1.76
C LEU A 23 11.02 1.04 -1.50
N ILE A 24 11.31 2.26 -1.97
CA ILE A 24 12.59 2.93 -1.73
C ILE A 24 12.76 3.19 -0.23
N VAL A 25 11.73 3.72 0.44
CA VAL A 25 11.74 3.96 1.88
C VAL A 25 11.93 2.67 2.67
N ASN A 26 11.23 1.58 2.30
CA ASN A 26 11.40 0.27 2.94
C ASN A 26 12.84 -0.22 2.86
N ASN A 27 13.43 -0.20 1.66
CA ASN A 27 14.81 -0.65 1.47
C ASN A 27 15.83 0.25 2.18
N LEU A 28 15.58 1.57 2.22
CA LEU A 28 16.43 2.51 2.95
C LEU A 28 16.44 2.19 4.45
N PHE A 29 15.26 2.05 5.07
CA PHE A 29 15.19 1.73 6.50
C PHE A 29 15.68 0.33 6.82
N LEU A 30 15.47 -0.65 5.92
CA LEU A 30 16.05 -1.98 6.05
C LEU A 30 17.59 -1.91 6.07
N TRP A 31 18.18 -1.14 5.16
CA TRP A 31 19.63 -0.93 5.12
C TRP A 31 20.15 -0.21 6.36
N ILE A 32 19.42 0.76 6.90
CA ILE A 32 19.78 1.42 8.17
C ILE A 32 19.72 0.41 9.33
N PHE A 33 18.62 -0.30 9.48
CA PHE A 33 18.41 -1.20 10.63
C PHE A 33 19.31 -2.43 10.60
N HIS A 34 19.35 -3.12 9.47
CA HIS A 34 20.16 -4.34 9.34
C HIS A 34 21.63 -4.01 9.03
N GLY A 35 21.87 -3.09 8.10
CA GLY A 35 23.21 -2.77 7.63
C GLY A 35 24.02 -1.85 8.55
N LYS A 36 23.40 -0.84 9.15
CA LYS A 36 24.10 0.13 10.03
C LYS A 36 23.94 -0.16 11.52
N LEU A 37 22.75 -0.57 11.96
CA LEU A 37 22.46 -0.85 13.37
C LEU A 37 22.62 -2.33 13.73
N HIS A 38 22.95 -3.19 12.76
CA HIS A 38 23.17 -4.63 12.95
C HIS A 38 22.01 -5.37 13.64
N LEU A 39 20.79 -4.88 13.48
CA LEU A 39 19.59 -5.59 13.94
C LEU A 39 19.42 -6.88 13.13
N SER A 40 18.90 -7.93 13.78
CA SER A 40 18.54 -9.16 13.08
C SER A 40 17.51 -8.87 11.99
N LEU A 41 17.59 -9.60 10.88
CA LEU A 41 16.69 -9.40 9.74
C LEU A 41 15.21 -9.58 10.12
N GLU A 42 14.96 -10.50 11.07
CA GLU A 42 13.64 -10.80 11.66
C GLU A 42 13.01 -9.58 12.34
N VAL A 43 13.82 -8.66 12.87
CA VAL A 43 13.36 -7.43 13.53
C VAL A 43 13.43 -6.25 12.56
N ALA A 44 14.51 -6.14 11.80
CA ALA A 44 14.75 -5.03 10.87
C ALA A 44 13.69 -4.97 9.75
N SER A 45 13.30 -6.11 9.19
CA SER A 45 12.35 -6.17 8.08
C SER A 45 10.93 -5.73 8.45
N PRO A 46 10.29 -6.27 9.52
CA PRO A 46 8.98 -5.78 9.95
C PRO A 46 8.99 -4.30 10.35
N LEU A 47 10.05 -3.82 11.01
CA LEU A 47 10.18 -2.39 11.37
C LEU A 47 10.24 -1.50 10.13
N ALA A 48 11.05 -1.86 9.13
CA ALA A 48 11.14 -1.13 7.88
C ALA A 48 9.79 -1.09 7.14
N ILE A 49 9.06 -2.22 7.12
CA ILE A 49 7.73 -2.33 6.51
C ILE A 49 6.73 -1.41 7.23
N VAL A 50 6.72 -1.40 8.57
CA VAL A 50 5.82 -0.54 9.35
C VAL A 50 6.05 0.94 9.04
N ILE A 51 7.32 1.36 8.94
CA ILE A 51 7.70 2.73 8.60
C ILE A 51 7.31 3.07 7.15
N ALA A 52 7.53 2.15 6.21
CA ALA A 52 7.15 2.34 4.82
C ALA A 52 5.64 2.48 4.64
N ILE A 53 4.83 1.66 5.33
CA ILE A 53 3.37 1.78 5.34
C ILE A 53 2.93 3.12 5.93
N PHE A 54 3.55 3.56 7.03
CA PHE A 54 3.26 4.87 7.64
C PHE A 54 3.57 6.03 6.69
N ASN A 55 4.72 5.98 6.02
CA ASN A 55 5.10 6.97 5.01
C ASN A 55 4.08 6.98 3.87
N ASN A 56 3.75 5.81 3.32
CA ASN A 56 2.77 5.69 2.23
C ASN A 56 1.39 6.21 2.64
N PHE A 57 0.95 5.94 3.87
CA PHE A 57 -0.30 6.49 4.41
C PHE A 57 -0.23 8.01 4.47
N SER A 58 0.84 8.57 5.02
CA SER A 58 0.99 10.01 5.21
C SER A 58 0.97 10.77 3.87
N TRP A 59 1.71 10.28 2.88
CA TRP A 59 1.69 10.85 1.53
C TRP A 59 0.33 10.69 0.86
N ASN A 60 -0.33 9.54 1.02
CA ASN A 60 -1.67 9.34 0.46
C ASN A 60 -2.73 10.22 1.12
N ASP A 61 -2.70 10.35 2.45
CA ASP A 61 -3.60 11.21 3.22
C ASP A 61 -3.42 12.68 2.86
N LEU A 62 -2.19 13.13 2.61
CA LEU A 62 -1.90 14.53 2.27
C LEU A 62 -2.09 14.86 0.78
N PHE A 63 -1.63 14.01 -0.14
CA PHE A 63 -1.54 14.35 -1.57
C PHE A 63 -2.59 13.65 -2.45
N THR A 64 -2.95 12.40 -2.14
CA THR A 64 -3.92 11.63 -2.94
C THR A 64 -5.35 12.01 -2.56
N TRP A 65 -5.65 12.06 -1.26
CA TRP A 65 -6.97 12.40 -0.72
C TRP A 65 -6.99 13.75 0.05
N GLY A 66 -5.99 14.61 -0.14
CA GLY A 66 -5.89 15.89 0.56
C GLY A 66 -7.03 16.88 0.27
N ARG A 67 -7.50 16.93 -0.98
CA ARG A 67 -8.59 17.85 -1.39
C ARG A 67 -9.92 17.61 -0.68
N GLU A 68 -10.11 16.41 -0.14
CA GLU A 68 -11.35 15.98 0.48
C GLU A 68 -11.23 15.88 2.00
N ARG A 69 -10.16 16.48 2.58
CA ARG A 69 -9.84 16.40 4.01
C ARG A 69 -10.98 16.90 4.91
N HIS A 70 -11.71 17.92 4.48
CA HIS A 70 -12.87 18.46 5.20
C HIS A 70 -14.10 17.54 5.21
N LYS A 71 -14.18 16.56 4.31
CA LYS A 71 -15.31 15.62 4.19
C LYS A 71 -15.04 14.25 4.86
N ARG A 72 -13.98 14.16 5.66
CA ARG A 72 -13.52 12.89 6.26
C ARG A 72 -14.39 12.50 7.44
N ARG A 73 -14.89 11.26 7.40
CA ARG A 73 -15.74 10.69 8.46
C ARG A 73 -14.95 10.25 9.70
N TYR A 74 -13.71 9.79 9.54
CA TYR A 74 -12.91 9.16 10.60
C TYR A 74 -11.71 10.02 11.00
N THR A 75 -11.27 9.90 12.26
CA THR A 75 -10.05 10.54 12.78
C THR A 75 -8.78 9.98 12.12
N TYR A 76 -7.67 10.73 12.21
CA TYR A 76 -6.40 10.33 11.60
C TYR A 76 -5.94 8.93 12.03
N PHE A 77 -5.97 8.65 13.33
CA PHE A 77 -5.56 7.36 13.90
C PHE A 77 -6.41 6.18 13.39
N HIS A 78 -7.74 6.36 13.27
CA HIS A 78 -8.61 5.32 12.73
C HIS A 78 -8.34 5.03 11.25
N ARG A 79 -8.03 6.07 10.45
CA ARG A 79 -7.63 5.88 9.05
C ARG A 79 -6.29 5.16 8.94
N LEU A 80 -5.35 5.47 9.83
CA LEU A 80 -4.04 4.81 9.87
C LEU A 80 -4.21 3.30 10.09
N ILE A 81 -4.97 2.87 11.11
CA ILE A 81 -5.22 1.45 11.39
C ILE A 81 -5.86 0.76 10.17
N ARG A 82 -6.88 1.38 9.57
CA ARG A 82 -7.53 0.82 8.38
C ARG A 82 -6.58 0.71 7.20
N TYR A 83 -5.68 1.67 7.04
CA TYR A 83 -4.66 1.63 6.00
C TYR A 83 -3.67 0.48 6.22
N TYR A 84 -3.22 0.25 7.46
CA TYR A 84 -2.42 -0.94 7.79
C TYR A 84 -3.14 -2.24 7.45
N THR A 85 -4.43 -2.36 7.78
CA THR A 85 -5.21 -3.56 7.42
C THR A 85 -5.37 -3.72 5.92
N SER A 86 -5.56 -2.63 5.18
CA SER A 86 -5.64 -2.63 3.72
C SER A 86 -4.33 -3.07 3.08
N ALA A 87 -3.20 -2.56 3.58
CA ALA A 87 -1.86 -2.95 3.14
C ALA A 87 -1.56 -4.42 3.44
N ALA A 88 -1.94 -4.91 4.62
CA ALA A 88 -1.79 -6.32 5.00
C ALA A 88 -2.60 -7.24 4.07
N LEU A 89 -3.86 -6.90 3.78
CA LEU A 89 -4.70 -7.65 2.83
C LEU A 89 -4.10 -7.63 1.42
N GLY A 90 -3.60 -6.48 0.95
CA GLY A 90 -2.91 -6.39 -0.33
C GLY A 90 -1.65 -7.28 -0.40
N GLY A 91 -0.89 -7.34 0.70
CA GLY A 91 0.26 -8.24 0.83
C GLY A 91 -0.12 -9.72 0.81
N LEU A 92 -1.21 -10.09 1.49
CA LEU A 92 -1.74 -11.45 1.46
C LEU A 92 -2.19 -11.85 0.06
N ILE A 93 -2.84 -10.95 -0.68
CA ILE A 93 -3.25 -11.18 -2.07
C ILE A 93 -2.02 -11.37 -2.95
N ASN A 94 -0.99 -10.52 -2.81
CA ASN A 94 0.27 -10.69 -3.51
C ASN A 94 0.87 -12.09 -3.27
N TYR A 95 1.01 -12.47 -1.99
CA TYR A 95 1.61 -13.75 -1.63
C TYR A 95 0.80 -14.95 -2.12
N ALA A 96 -0.53 -14.90 -1.99
CA ALA A 96 -1.42 -15.93 -2.51
C ALA A 96 -1.33 -16.07 -4.03
N THR A 97 -1.30 -14.95 -4.77
CA THR A 97 -1.11 -14.94 -6.22
C THR A 97 0.23 -15.57 -6.59
N LEU A 98 1.32 -15.18 -5.91
CA LEU A 98 2.65 -15.74 -6.13
C LEU A 98 2.63 -17.27 -5.99
N LEU A 99 2.09 -17.79 -4.87
CA LEU A 99 2.03 -19.22 -4.61
C LEU A 99 1.17 -19.98 -5.63
N ILE A 100 0.00 -19.45 -5.98
CA ILE A 100 -0.90 -20.12 -6.93
C ILE A 100 -0.24 -20.21 -8.31
N LEU A 101 0.33 -19.12 -8.81
CA LEU A 101 0.97 -19.11 -10.13
C LEU A 101 2.24 -19.96 -10.18
N THR A 102 3.07 -19.93 -9.14
CA THR A 102 4.31 -20.71 -9.11
C THR A 102 4.06 -22.19 -8.86
N SER A 103 3.19 -22.55 -7.90
CA SER A 103 3.01 -23.94 -7.47
C SER A 103 2.02 -24.72 -8.33
N LYS A 104 1.02 -24.08 -8.94
CA LYS A 104 0.01 -24.78 -9.76
C LYS A 104 0.25 -24.67 -11.27
N PHE A 105 0.94 -23.63 -11.72
CA PHE A 105 1.11 -23.34 -13.15
C PHE A 105 2.58 -23.35 -13.59
N ASP A 106 3.54 -23.59 -12.69
CA ASP A 106 4.99 -23.55 -12.95
C ASP A 106 5.44 -22.24 -13.65
N TRP A 107 4.74 -21.15 -13.39
CA TRP A 107 5.10 -19.85 -13.98
C TRP A 107 6.41 -19.31 -13.40
N PRO A 108 7.17 -18.54 -14.19
CA PRO A 108 8.38 -17.89 -13.70
C PRO A 108 8.07 -16.99 -12.49
N TYR A 109 8.75 -17.24 -11.36
CA TYR A 109 8.47 -16.57 -10.08
C TYR A 109 8.50 -15.04 -10.17
N ILE A 110 9.35 -14.49 -11.04
CA ILE A 110 9.43 -13.04 -11.28
C ILE A 110 8.11 -12.50 -11.86
N LEU A 111 7.56 -13.18 -12.87
CA LEU A 111 6.28 -12.79 -13.49
C LEU A 111 5.12 -12.97 -12.50
N SER A 112 5.11 -14.08 -11.77
CA SER A 112 4.12 -14.34 -10.72
C SER A 112 4.14 -13.26 -9.63
N ASN A 113 5.32 -12.84 -9.19
CA ASN A 113 5.48 -11.77 -8.22
C ASN A 113 5.01 -10.41 -8.77
N LEU A 114 5.34 -10.08 -10.01
CA LEU A 114 4.88 -8.83 -10.64
C LEU A 114 3.35 -8.76 -10.73
N ILE A 115 2.70 -9.85 -11.10
CA ILE A 115 1.23 -9.95 -11.11
C ILE A 115 0.67 -9.84 -9.68
N GLY A 116 1.30 -10.51 -8.72
CA GLY A 116 0.95 -10.40 -7.30
C GLY A 116 1.03 -8.98 -6.76
N ILE A 117 2.10 -8.24 -7.09
CA ILE A 117 2.25 -6.82 -6.74
C ILE A 117 1.13 -6.00 -7.37
N GLY A 118 0.84 -6.21 -8.65
CA GLY A 118 -0.23 -5.50 -9.36
C GLY A 118 -1.60 -5.73 -8.71
N LEU A 119 -1.97 -6.98 -8.46
CA LEU A 119 -3.25 -7.33 -7.82
C LEU A 119 -3.32 -6.81 -6.38
N GLY A 120 -2.27 -7.03 -5.58
CA GLY A 120 -2.20 -6.52 -4.21
C GLY A 120 -2.32 -5.00 -4.15
N MET A 121 -1.69 -4.28 -5.09
CA MET A 121 -1.79 -2.83 -5.21
C MET A 121 -3.22 -2.39 -5.57
N ILE A 122 -3.87 -3.04 -6.54
CA ILE A 122 -5.26 -2.74 -6.92
C ILE A 122 -6.19 -2.95 -5.74
N SER A 123 -6.08 -4.09 -5.06
CA SER A 123 -6.89 -4.39 -3.87
C SER A 123 -6.66 -3.38 -2.75
N ASN A 124 -5.41 -3.02 -2.47
CA ASN A 124 -5.07 -2.01 -1.47
C ASN A 124 -5.61 -0.62 -1.86
N PHE A 125 -5.60 -0.26 -3.15
CA PHE A 125 -6.18 1.00 -3.63
C PHE A 125 -7.70 1.02 -3.49
N LEU A 126 -8.41 -0.05 -3.89
CA LEU A 126 -9.87 -0.14 -3.79
C LEU A 126 -10.32 -0.08 -2.33
N LEU A 127 -9.66 -0.81 -1.43
CA LEU A 127 -9.91 -0.76 0.00
C LEU A 127 -9.63 0.65 0.56
N SER A 128 -8.55 1.29 0.12
CA SER A 128 -8.24 2.67 0.51
C SER A 128 -9.34 3.64 0.08
N GLU A 129 -9.76 3.58 -1.18
CA GLU A 129 -10.77 4.46 -1.77
C GLU A 129 -12.16 4.28 -1.13
N PHE A 130 -12.61 3.03 -0.95
CA PHE A 130 -13.97 2.74 -0.53
C PHE A 130 -14.15 2.60 0.98
N TRP A 131 -13.11 2.21 1.72
CA TRP A 131 -13.21 1.90 3.15
C TRP A 131 -12.36 2.79 4.05
N VAL A 132 -11.10 3.06 3.68
CA VAL A 132 -10.20 3.91 4.50
C VAL A 132 -10.61 5.39 4.41
N PHE A 133 -10.80 5.89 3.19
CA PHE A 133 -11.10 7.30 2.91
C PHE A 133 -12.59 7.54 2.60
N ARG A 134 -13.46 6.64 3.06
CA ARG A 134 -14.92 6.77 2.87
C ARG A 134 -15.41 8.11 3.41
N LYS A 135 -16.05 8.89 2.53
CA LYS A 135 -16.70 10.17 2.87
C LYS A 135 -17.87 9.92 3.81
N LYS A 136 -18.18 10.90 4.67
CA LYS A 136 -19.45 10.92 5.39
C LYS A 136 -20.54 11.15 4.34
N SER A 137 -21.50 10.25 4.27
CA SER A 137 -22.75 10.50 3.53
C SER A 137 -23.52 11.54 4.34
N ASP A 138 -23.64 12.73 3.79
CA ASP A 138 -24.69 13.67 4.20
C ASP A 138 -26.05 13.13 3.71
#